data_AF-A0A2P8KKJ5-F1
#
_entry.id   AF-A0A2P8KKJ5-F1
#
_cell.length_a   1.000
_cell.length_b   1.000
_cell.length_c   1.000
_cell.angle_alpha   90.00
_cell.angle_beta   90.00
_cell.angle_gamma   90.00
#
_symmetry.space_group_name_H-M   'P 1'
#
loop_
_entity.id
_entity.type
_entity.pdbx_description
1 polymer ?
#
loop_
_entity_poly.entity_id
_entity_poly.type
_entity_poly.pdbx_seq_one_letter_code
_entity_poly.pdbx_strand_id
1 'polypeptide(L)'
;MNLHSPVLASLLAALSLFGAQAGAGTPAGQLTQLSGFVMAVKADGVLKVLSPQSVVEVGDTLTSEQDTYVRIGLADGRQAVLGPHTRLKIASVARLDLAEGQLQVLAGPAPGAGRLVIEAGDTTVDAGTGSFNLFYRPDPAVALARRAYAQASLALAPSPVQSDAEVALPVWEKVAQVQIPSAPRPPSASSALLPGLYVQVIDGLINMSNKGGSQSYSPGQFGYTPNFAQPPAMLPKNPGLQFTLPATFSIPTTGGSASNSGAKNNAVDCEVR
;
A
#
# COMPACT_ATOMS: atom_id res chain seq x y z
N MET A 1 26.79 50.39 -46.53
CA MET A 1 27.21 49.05 -46.09
C MET A 1 28.29 49.28 -45.04
N ASN A 2 28.19 48.96 -43.75
CA ASN A 2 27.27 48.13 -42.98
C ASN A 2 27.26 48.66 -41.53
N LEU A 3 26.08 48.83 -40.94
CA LEU A 3 25.91 48.95 -39.49
C LEU A 3 25.92 47.53 -38.90
N HIS A 4 26.81 47.23 -37.97
CA HIS A 4 26.66 46.04 -37.11
C HIS A 4 27.02 46.42 -35.66
N SER A 5 25.99 46.75 -34.88
CA SER A 5 26.04 46.94 -33.43
C SER A 5 26.27 45.60 -32.72
N PRO A 6 27.33 45.44 -31.89
CA PRO A 6 27.55 44.21 -31.12
C PRO A 6 26.70 44.12 -29.84
N VAL A 7 25.97 45.18 -29.48
CA VAL A 7 25.28 45.30 -28.18
C VAL A 7 24.02 44.42 -28.09
N LEU A 8 23.41 44.06 -29.21
CA LEU A 8 22.20 43.23 -29.21
C LEU A 8 22.49 41.74 -28.94
N ALA A 9 23.73 41.28 -29.13
CA ALA A 9 24.10 39.88 -28.97
C ALA A 9 24.33 39.46 -27.51
N SER A 10 24.61 40.40 -26.61
CA SER A 10 24.83 40.09 -25.18
C SER A 10 23.55 40.03 -24.35
N LEU A 11 22.41 40.54 -24.83
CA LEU A 11 21.16 40.50 -24.07
C LEU A 11 20.40 39.16 -24.24
N LEU A 12 20.67 38.40 -25.31
CA LEU A 12 20.00 37.12 -25.56
C LEU A 12 20.63 35.91 -24.85
N ALA A 13 21.84 36.06 -24.27
CA ALA A 13 22.56 34.96 -23.60
C ALA A 13 22.31 34.90 -22.08
N ALA A 14 21.64 35.89 -21.49
CA ALA A 14 21.36 35.93 -20.05
C ALA A 14 19.97 35.38 -19.68
N LEU A 15 19.12 35.05 -20.66
CA LEU A 15 17.71 34.68 -20.45
C LEU A 15 17.43 33.19 -20.71
N SER A 16 18.44 32.32 -20.64
CA SER A 16 18.31 30.88 -20.91
C SER A 16 18.62 29.97 -19.72
N LEU A 17 18.79 30.52 -18.50
CA LEU A 17 19.10 29.73 -17.29
C LEU A 17 17.93 29.52 -16.31
N PHE A 18 16.72 30.00 -16.62
CA PHE A 18 15.52 29.56 -15.92
C PHE A 18 14.95 28.31 -16.61
N GLY A 19 15.72 27.23 -16.56
CA GLY A 19 15.19 25.89 -16.78
C GLY A 19 14.06 25.66 -15.79
N ALA A 20 12.84 25.51 -16.31
CA ALA A 20 11.69 25.11 -15.55
C ALA A 20 12.03 23.79 -14.84
N GLN A 21 12.20 23.87 -13.52
CA GLN A 21 12.29 22.70 -12.65
C GLN A 21 10.89 22.07 -12.66
N ALA A 22 10.60 21.28 -13.69
CA ALA A 22 9.45 20.39 -13.66
C ALA A 22 9.72 19.41 -12.52
N GLY A 23 9.02 19.61 -11.39
CA GLY A 23 9.07 18.73 -10.24
C GLY A 23 8.51 17.38 -10.62
N ALA A 24 9.33 16.54 -11.24
CA ALA A 24 9.08 15.11 -11.31
C ALA A 24 9.31 14.58 -9.88
N GLY A 25 8.25 14.12 -9.24
CA GLY A 25 8.36 13.44 -7.96
C GLY A 25 9.38 12.30 -8.05
N THR A 26 10.15 12.06 -6.99
CA THR A 26 11.15 11.00 -7.00
C THR A 26 10.46 9.65 -7.31
N PRO A 27 10.84 8.95 -8.39
CA PRO A 27 10.20 7.70 -8.77
C PRO A 27 10.50 6.65 -7.70
N ALA A 28 9.45 6.12 -7.07
CA ALA A 28 9.57 5.13 -6.01
C ALA A 28 9.46 3.70 -6.52
N GLY A 29 8.76 3.52 -7.65
CA GLY A 29 8.58 2.22 -8.27
C GLY A 29 7.76 2.29 -9.56
N GLN A 30 7.59 1.13 -10.18
CA GLN A 30 6.88 0.96 -11.44
C GLN A 30 5.86 -0.18 -11.31
N LEU A 31 4.64 0.02 -11.80
CA LEU A 31 3.67 -1.07 -11.90
C LEU A 31 4.09 -2.01 -13.02
N THR A 32 4.52 -3.22 -12.67
CA THR A 32 4.92 -4.23 -13.65
C THR A 32 3.74 -5.08 -14.11
N GLN A 33 2.77 -5.28 -13.23
CA GLN A 33 1.58 -6.06 -13.53
C GLN A 33 0.38 -5.52 -12.75
N LEU A 34 -0.78 -5.50 -13.40
CA LEU A 34 -2.03 -5.07 -12.80
C LEU A 34 -3.15 -5.96 -13.31
N SER A 35 -4.00 -6.41 -12.40
CA SER A 35 -5.26 -7.09 -12.68
C SER A 35 -6.32 -6.44 -11.82
N GLY A 36 -7.34 -5.83 -12.42
CA GLY A 36 -8.39 -5.09 -11.71
C GLY A 36 -8.22 -3.58 -11.84
N PHE A 37 -8.58 -2.83 -10.79
CA PHE A 37 -8.59 -1.38 -10.78
C PHE A 37 -7.86 -0.83 -9.55
N VAL A 38 -6.91 0.09 -9.79
CA VAL A 38 -6.15 0.74 -8.72
C VAL A 38 -6.14 2.25 -8.93
N MET A 39 -6.30 2.96 -7.83
CA MET A 39 -6.23 4.41 -7.77
C MET A 39 -5.00 4.83 -6.97
N ALA A 40 -4.35 5.90 -7.41
CA ALA A 40 -3.31 6.59 -6.67
C ALA A 40 -3.78 8.00 -6.32
N VAL A 41 -3.74 8.36 -5.05
CA VAL A 41 -3.79 9.75 -4.62
C VAL A 41 -2.35 10.24 -4.59
N LYS A 42 -2.02 11.19 -5.46
CA LYS A 42 -0.70 11.82 -5.52
C LYS A 42 -0.39 12.58 -4.22
N ALA A 43 0.89 12.89 -3.99
CA ALA A 43 1.30 13.76 -2.88
C ALA A 43 0.56 15.11 -2.88
N ASP A 44 0.20 15.62 -4.07
CA ASP A 44 -0.56 16.86 -4.26
C ASP A 44 -2.08 16.71 -4.01
N GLY A 45 -2.55 15.52 -3.62
CA GLY A 45 -3.96 15.20 -3.40
C GLY A 45 -4.77 14.87 -4.66
N VAL A 46 -4.14 14.95 -5.83
CA VAL A 46 -4.79 14.63 -7.12
C VAL A 46 -4.98 13.12 -7.24
N LEU A 47 -6.21 12.69 -7.55
CA LEU A 47 -6.50 11.29 -7.85
C LEU A 47 -6.11 10.96 -9.30
N LYS A 48 -5.35 9.88 -9.46
CA LYS A 48 -4.93 9.32 -10.75
C LYS A 48 -5.22 7.83 -10.77
N VAL A 49 -5.90 7.36 -11.81
CA VAL A 49 -6.02 5.92 -12.08
C VAL A 49 -4.69 5.42 -12.65
N LEU A 50 -4.19 4.29 -12.14
CA LEU A 50 -2.95 3.72 -12.66
C LEU A 50 -3.25 2.60 -13.67
N SER A 51 -2.33 2.44 -14.60
CA SER A 51 -2.29 1.37 -15.59
C SER A 51 -1.03 0.52 -15.40
N PRO A 52 -0.93 -0.66 -16.05
CA PRO A 52 0.37 -1.31 -16.24
C PRO A 52 1.41 -0.31 -16.76
N GLN A 53 2.65 -0.42 -16.27
CA GLN A 53 3.79 0.47 -16.57
C GLN A 53 3.68 1.90 -16.02
N SER A 54 2.67 2.20 -15.20
CA SER A 54 2.60 3.50 -14.51
C SER A 54 3.69 3.61 -13.44
N VAL A 55 4.36 4.76 -13.43
CA VAL A 55 5.33 5.13 -12.39
C VAL A 55 4.57 5.60 -11.14
N VAL A 56 4.97 5.08 -9.99
CA VAL A 56 4.52 5.56 -8.68
C VAL A 56 5.63 6.39 -8.03
N GLU A 57 5.23 7.48 -7.41
CA GLU A 57 6.14 8.47 -6.83
C GLU A 57 6.10 8.39 -5.29
N VAL A 58 7.15 8.91 -4.66
CA VAL A 58 7.16 9.06 -3.20
C VAL A 58 6.06 10.04 -2.77
N GLY A 59 5.27 9.64 -1.79
CA GLY A 59 4.11 10.36 -1.28
C GLY A 59 2.78 9.83 -1.79
N ASP A 60 2.78 9.01 -2.85
CA ASP A 60 1.56 8.46 -3.43
C ASP A 60 0.87 7.47 -2.48
N THR A 61 -0.45 7.53 -2.41
CA THR A 61 -1.29 6.56 -1.69
C THR A 61 -2.10 5.73 -2.68
N LEU A 62 -1.75 4.46 -2.78
CA LEU A 62 -2.38 3.48 -3.66
C LEU A 62 -3.56 2.81 -2.95
N THR A 63 -4.67 2.65 -3.65
CA THR A 63 -5.87 1.96 -3.17
C THR A 63 -6.32 0.94 -4.21
N SER A 64 -6.37 -0.33 -3.83
CA SER A 64 -6.85 -1.43 -4.67
C SER A 64 -8.30 -1.83 -4.35
N GLU A 65 -9.06 -2.20 -5.37
CA GLU A 65 -10.43 -2.68 -5.26
C GLU A 65 -10.54 -4.17 -4.85
N GLN A 66 -11.77 -4.68 -4.72
CA GLN A 66 -12.09 -6.02 -4.18
C GLN A 66 -11.48 -7.21 -4.93
N ASP A 67 -11.31 -7.13 -6.25
CA ASP A 67 -10.73 -8.20 -7.07
C ASP A 67 -9.44 -7.73 -7.77
N THR A 68 -8.69 -6.86 -7.08
CA THR A 68 -7.52 -6.22 -7.65
C THR A 68 -6.21 -6.75 -7.07
N TYR A 69 -5.29 -7.08 -7.97
CA TYR A 69 -3.91 -7.41 -7.66
C TYR A 69 -2.98 -6.48 -8.43
N VAL A 70 -1.98 -5.93 -7.75
CA VAL A 70 -1.01 -5.03 -8.36
C VAL A 70 0.39 -5.45 -7.97
N ARG A 71 1.26 -5.69 -8.94
CA ARG A 71 2.70 -5.89 -8.72
C ARG A 71 3.44 -4.61 -9.04
N ILE A 72 4.21 -4.16 -8.08
CA ILE A 72 5.05 -2.98 -8.15
C ILE A 72 6.50 -3.44 -8.05
N GLY A 73 7.31 -3.10 -9.05
CA GLY A 73 8.76 -3.15 -8.94
C GLY A 73 9.23 -1.92 -8.19
N LEU A 74 9.76 -2.10 -6.97
CA LEU A 74 10.35 -1.01 -6.20
C LEU A 74 11.70 -0.58 -6.79
N ALA A 75 12.12 0.64 -6.48
CA ALA A 75 13.43 1.16 -6.88
C ALA A 75 14.61 0.27 -6.43
N ASP A 76 14.47 -0.44 -5.30
CA ASP A 76 15.49 -1.35 -4.76
C ASP A 76 15.55 -2.72 -5.47
N GLY A 77 14.74 -2.94 -6.51
CA GLY A 77 14.66 -4.19 -7.26
C GLY A 77 13.78 -5.29 -6.63
N ARG A 78 13.19 -5.02 -5.46
CA ARG A 78 12.17 -5.87 -4.82
C ARG A 78 10.83 -5.75 -5.55
N GLN A 79 9.96 -6.73 -5.37
CA GLN A 79 8.58 -6.67 -5.87
C GLN A 79 7.61 -6.62 -4.69
N ALA A 80 6.73 -5.63 -4.68
CA ALA A 80 5.57 -5.57 -3.77
C ALA A 80 4.32 -5.96 -4.54
N VAL A 81 3.58 -6.93 -4.04
CA VAL A 81 2.29 -7.34 -4.58
C VAL A 81 1.20 -6.95 -3.61
N LEU A 82 0.36 -6.01 -4.01
CA LEU A 82 -0.83 -5.60 -3.26
C LEU A 82 -1.95 -6.58 -3.60
N GLY A 83 -2.64 -7.04 -2.56
CA GLY A 83 -3.86 -7.79 -2.69
C GLY A 83 -5.10 -6.90 -2.79
N PRO A 84 -6.29 -7.50 -2.74
CA PRO A 84 -7.55 -6.76 -2.75
C PRO A 84 -7.74 -5.93 -1.48
N HIS A 85 -8.53 -4.86 -1.55
CA HIS A 85 -8.83 -3.96 -0.43
C HIS A 85 -7.57 -3.46 0.31
N THR A 86 -6.52 -3.14 -0.45
CA THR A 86 -5.24 -2.74 0.11
C THR A 86 -5.05 -1.25 -0.09
N ARG A 87 -4.70 -0.58 1.00
CA ARG A 87 -4.29 0.83 0.98
C ARG A 87 -2.84 0.93 1.41
N LEU A 88 -1.99 1.34 0.48
CA LEU A 88 -0.55 1.43 0.67
C LEU A 88 -0.08 2.82 0.32
N LYS A 89 0.55 3.51 1.25
CA LYS A 89 1.25 4.77 0.97
C LYS A 89 2.74 4.51 0.82
N ILE A 90 3.33 5.16 -0.18
CA ILE A 90 4.78 5.13 -0.39
C ILE A 90 5.37 6.32 0.36
N ALA A 91 5.82 6.11 1.60
CA ALA A 91 6.38 7.20 2.39
C ALA A 91 7.78 7.61 1.91
N SER A 92 8.59 6.64 1.46
CA SER A 92 9.88 6.85 0.80
C SER A 92 10.26 5.63 -0.02
N VAL A 93 11.37 5.68 -0.75
CA VAL A 93 11.91 4.52 -1.48
C VAL A 93 12.16 3.30 -0.59
N ALA A 94 12.42 3.54 0.70
CA ALA A 94 12.77 2.54 1.71
C ALA A 94 11.68 2.37 2.80
N ARG A 95 10.56 3.10 2.70
CA ARG A 95 9.47 3.05 3.69
C ARG A 95 8.10 3.00 3.02
N LEU A 96 7.32 2.01 3.38
CA LEU A 96 5.94 1.84 2.94
C LEU A 96 5.01 1.87 4.14
N ASP A 97 3.90 2.58 4.06
CA ASP A 97 2.88 2.61 5.11
C ASP A 97 1.67 1.79 4.64
N LEU A 98 1.44 0.64 5.27
CA LEU A 98 0.30 -0.22 5.02
C LEU A 98 -0.84 0.19 5.95
N ALA A 99 -1.84 0.87 5.41
CA ALA A 99 -2.99 1.34 6.19
C ALA A 99 -4.04 0.25 6.40
N GLU A 100 -4.21 -0.66 5.43
CA GLU A 100 -5.11 -1.82 5.50
C GLU A 100 -4.81 -2.78 4.33
N GLY A 101 -5.23 -4.04 4.49
CA GLY A 101 -5.26 -5.04 3.41
C GLY A 101 -4.10 -6.02 3.45
N GLN A 102 -3.67 -6.46 2.26
CA GLN A 102 -2.71 -7.54 2.07
C GLN A 102 -1.53 -7.07 1.23
N LEU A 103 -0.31 -7.36 1.69
CA LEU A 103 0.91 -7.00 0.99
C LEU A 103 1.88 -8.18 1.02
N GLN A 104 2.26 -8.68 -0.15
CA GLN A 104 3.37 -9.62 -0.30
C GLN A 104 4.60 -8.85 -0.77
N VAL A 105 5.73 -9.04 -0.08
CA VAL A 105 7.03 -8.51 -0.50
C VAL A 105 7.89 -9.69 -0.93
N LEU A 106 8.38 -9.63 -2.16
CA LEU A 106 9.32 -10.58 -2.73
C LEU A 106 10.70 -9.92 -2.78
N ALA A 107 11.70 -10.63 -2.26
CA ALA A 107 13.09 -10.20 -2.31
C ALA A 107 13.53 -9.99 -3.77
N GLY A 108 14.33 -8.94 -4.00
CA GLY A 108 14.90 -8.63 -5.30
C GLY A 108 16.16 -9.45 -5.57
N PRO A 109 16.56 -9.63 -6.84
CA PRO A 109 17.74 -10.41 -7.22
C PRO A 109 19.08 -9.74 -6.87
N ALA A 110 19.07 -8.47 -6.44
CA ALA A 110 20.30 -7.72 -6.17
C ALA A 110 20.79 -7.94 -4.72
N PRO A 111 22.06 -8.36 -4.51
CA PRO A 111 22.67 -8.55 -3.19
C PRO A 111 22.96 -7.24 -2.41
N GLY A 112 22.22 -6.16 -2.70
CA GLY A 112 22.38 -4.84 -2.08
C GLY A 112 21.07 -4.07 -1.97
N ALA A 113 19.92 -4.75 -1.99
CA ALA A 113 18.64 -4.11 -1.75
C ALA A 113 18.70 -3.34 -0.43
N GLY A 114 18.37 -2.05 -0.49
CA GLY A 114 18.33 -1.18 0.69
C GLY A 114 17.42 -1.75 1.77
N ARG A 115 17.61 -1.24 2.99
CA ARG A 115 16.70 -1.57 4.10
C ARG A 115 15.29 -1.11 3.73
N LEU A 116 14.35 -2.04 3.63
CA LEU A 116 12.94 -1.74 3.42
C LEU A 116 12.19 -1.87 4.76
N VAL A 117 11.45 -0.84 5.11
CA VAL A 117 10.64 -0.78 6.32
C VAL A 117 9.18 -0.67 5.92
N ILE A 118 8.32 -1.49 6.52
CA ILE A 118 6.87 -1.38 6.36
C ILE A 118 6.27 -0.95 7.70
N GLU A 119 5.55 0.15 7.72
CA GLU A 119 4.79 0.61 8.87
C GLU A 119 3.32 0.22 8.69
N ALA A 120 2.82 -0.69 9.53
CA ALA A 120 1.42 -1.10 9.54
C ALA A 120 0.76 -0.61 10.83
N GLY A 121 0.01 0.49 10.71
CA GLY A 121 -0.43 1.27 11.86
C GLY A 121 0.75 1.90 12.59
N ASP A 122 1.07 1.40 13.78
CA ASP A 122 2.25 1.81 14.58
C ASP A 122 3.22 0.63 14.81
N THR A 123 3.08 -0.45 14.03
CA THR A 123 4.00 -1.58 14.05
C THR A 123 4.94 -1.48 12.86
N THR A 124 6.24 -1.47 13.14
CA THR A 124 7.30 -1.44 12.13
C THR A 124 7.76 -2.85 11.81
N VAL A 125 7.79 -3.20 10.53
CA VAL A 125 8.35 -4.45 10.01
C VAL A 125 9.59 -4.12 9.22
N ASP A 126 10.75 -4.53 9.73
CA ASP A 126 12.00 -4.51 9.00
C ASP A 126 12.07 -5.74 8.10
N ALA A 127 11.98 -5.48 6.79
CA ALA A 127 11.90 -6.50 5.77
C ALA A 127 13.21 -7.27 5.57
N GLY A 128 14.34 -6.76 6.10
CA GLY A 128 15.66 -7.32 5.87
C GLY A 128 15.90 -7.64 4.39
N THR A 129 16.42 -8.83 4.09
CA THR A 129 16.52 -9.41 2.75
C THR A 129 15.37 -10.39 2.43
N GLY A 130 14.39 -10.52 3.32
CA GLY A 130 13.40 -11.57 3.27
C GLY A 130 12.25 -11.36 2.29
N SER A 131 11.53 -12.46 2.02
CA SER A 131 10.22 -12.46 1.37
C SER A 131 9.15 -12.82 2.40
N PHE A 132 8.04 -12.12 2.41
CA PHE A 132 6.98 -12.34 3.41
C PHE A 132 5.63 -11.81 2.94
N ASN A 133 4.57 -12.28 3.57
CA ASN A 133 3.21 -11.78 3.41
C ASN A 133 2.79 -11.04 4.68
N LEU A 134 2.20 -9.86 4.52
CA LEU A 134 1.57 -9.06 5.56
C LEU A 134 0.07 -9.00 5.32
N PHE A 135 -0.70 -9.13 6.39
CA PHE A 135 -2.14 -8.90 6.39
C PHE A 135 -2.46 -7.96 7.55
N TYR A 136 -2.82 -6.73 7.23
CA TYR A 136 -3.14 -5.73 8.23
C TYR A 136 -4.63 -5.42 8.22
N ARG A 137 -5.28 -5.67 9.36
CA ARG A 137 -6.66 -5.30 9.60
C ARG A 137 -6.71 -4.28 10.75
N PRO A 138 -6.94 -2.99 10.48
CA PRO A 138 -7.11 -2.03 11.55
C PRO A 138 -8.35 -2.37 12.39
N ASP A 139 -8.31 -2.03 13.68
CA ASP A 139 -9.45 -2.23 14.57
C ASP A 139 -10.58 -1.23 14.22
N PRO A 140 -11.77 -1.70 13.80
CA PRO A 140 -12.89 -0.81 13.47
C PRO A 140 -13.35 0.03 14.67
N ALA A 141 -13.14 -0.44 15.90
CA ALA A 141 -13.48 0.32 17.10
C ALA A 141 -12.66 1.61 17.23
N VAL A 142 -11.39 1.59 16.80
CA VAL A 142 -10.51 2.77 16.82
C VAL A 142 -11.01 3.81 15.80
N ALA A 143 -11.43 3.38 14.62
CA ALA A 143 -12.00 4.28 13.61
C ALA A 143 -13.32 4.91 14.09
N LEU A 144 -14.20 4.13 14.72
CA LEU A 144 -15.44 4.61 15.31
C LEU A 144 -15.19 5.63 16.42
N ALA A 145 -14.25 5.34 17.32
CA ALA A 145 -13.87 6.23 18.42
C ALA A 145 -13.32 7.57 17.90
N ARG A 146 -12.45 7.53 16.87
CA ARG A 146 -11.94 8.76 16.23
C ARG A 146 -13.06 9.59 15.62
N ARG A 147 -14.01 8.95 14.91
CA ARG A 147 -15.17 9.65 14.33
C ARG A 147 -16.06 10.26 15.40
N ALA A 148 -16.33 9.53 16.49
CA ALA A 148 -17.11 10.03 17.60
C ALA A 148 -16.45 11.24 18.26
N TYR A 149 -15.12 11.19 18.48
CA TYR A 149 -14.36 12.32 19.03
C TYR A 149 -14.39 13.53 18.09
N ALA A 150 -14.20 13.34 16.79
CA ALA A 150 -14.29 14.42 15.80
C ALA A 150 -15.68 15.07 15.77
N GLN A 151 -16.76 14.27 15.84
CA GLN A 151 -18.11 14.82 15.91
C GLN A 151 -18.35 15.56 17.22
N ALA A 152 -17.85 15.06 18.35
CA ALA A 152 -17.93 15.75 19.63
C ALA A 152 -17.15 17.08 19.62
N SER A 153 -15.96 17.11 19.02
CA SER A 153 -15.17 18.35 18.90
C SER A 153 -15.81 19.37 17.97
N LEU A 154 -16.46 18.94 16.89
CA LEU A 154 -17.31 19.79 16.05
C LEU A 154 -18.53 20.34 16.79
N ALA A 155 -19.15 19.54 17.67
CA ALA A 155 -20.27 20.00 18.50
C ALA A 155 -19.83 21.01 19.58
N LEU A 156 -18.58 20.93 20.04
CA LEU A 156 -17.97 21.89 20.96
C LEU A 156 -17.37 23.12 20.27
N ALA A 157 -17.22 23.09 18.94
CA ALA A 157 -16.71 24.22 18.18
C ALA A 157 -17.77 25.34 18.18
N PRO A 158 -17.38 26.61 18.43
CA PRO A 158 -18.29 27.74 18.32
C PRO A 158 -18.82 27.79 16.88
N SER A 159 -20.10 27.46 16.72
CA SER A 159 -20.75 27.42 15.41
C SER A 159 -20.97 28.85 14.90
N PRO A 160 -20.56 29.21 13.67
CA PRO A 160 -21.01 30.45 13.02
C PRO A 160 -22.45 30.35 12.49
N VAL A 161 -23.07 29.18 12.60
CA VAL A 161 -24.46 28.94 12.22
C VAL A 161 -25.37 29.54 13.29
N GLN A 162 -25.77 30.80 13.11
CA GLN A 162 -26.92 31.36 13.80
C GLN A 162 -28.16 30.63 13.29
N SER A 163 -28.71 29.76 14.15
CA SER A 163 -30.04 29.20 13.94
C SER A 163 -31.05 30.33 13.92
N ASP A 164 -31.80 30.43 12.82
CA ASP A 164 -32.92 31.33 12.57
C ASP A 164 -34.21 30.88 13.29
N ALA A 165 -34.12 29.88 14.17
CA ALA A 165 -35.23 29.47 15.03
C ALA A 165 -35.55 30.56 16.07
N GLU A 166 -36.54 31.41 15.76
CA GLU A 166 -37.03 32.53 16.60
C GLU A 166 -37.62 32.14 17.97
N VAL A 167 -37.66 30.85 18.33
CA VAL A 167 -38.22 30.42 19.62
C VAL A 167 -37.20 29.61 20.40
N ALA A 168 -36.66 30.25 21.44
CA ALA A 168 -35.93 29.58 22.51
C ALA A 168 -36.87 28.59 23.22
N LEU A 169 -36.88 27.34 22.77
CA LEU A 169 -37.48 26.25 23.53
C LEU A 169 -36.57 25.93 24.72
N PRO A 170 -37.12 25.66 25.92
CA PRO A 170 -36.33 25.38 27.12
C PRO A 170 -35.39 24.19 26.88
N VAL A 171 -34.09 24.45 27.01
CA VAL A 171 -32.97 23.56 26.64
C VAL A 171 -32.75 22.40 27.63
N TRP A 172 -33.59 22.23 28.66
CA TRP A 172 -33.25 21.32 29.77
C TRP A 172 -33.85 19.92 29.74
N GLU A 173 -34.61 19.50 28.73
CA GLU A 173 -35.22 18.16 28.78
C GLU A 173 -35.28 17.37 27.46
N LYS A 174 -34.19 17.46 26.70
CA LYS A 174 -33.67 16.26 26.06
C LYS A 174 -32.20 16.19 26.41
N VAL A 175 -31.91 15.54 27.52
CA VAL A 175 -30.66 14.77 27.59
C VAL A 175 -30.70 13.92 26.34
N ALA A 176 -29.96 14.34 25.30
CA ALA A 176 -29.62 13.45 24.22
C ALA A 176 -28.99 12.29 24.97
N GLN A 177 -29.74 11.20 25.11
CA GLN A 177 -29.18 9.97 25.58
C GLN A 177 -28.12 9.69 24.54
N VAL A 178 -26.88 10.09 24.84
CA VAL A 178 -25.71 9.58 24.18
C VAL A 178 -25.86 8.10 24.47
N GLN A 179 -26.47 7.39 23.52
CA GLN A 179 -26.45 5.95 23.50
C GLN A 179 -24.96 5.67 23.41
N ILE A 180 -24.34 5.49 24.57
CA ILE A 180 -23.02 4.91 24.68
C ILE A 180 -23.18 3.65 23.86
N PRO A 181 -22.55 3.54 22.68
CA PRO A 181 -22.75 2.38 21.85
C PRO A 181 -22.35 1.19 22.71
N SER A 182 -23.35 0.41 23.14
CA SER A 182 -23.11 -0.87 23.79
C SER A 182 -22.16 -1.60 22.87
N ALA A 183 -21.01 -2.03 23.42
CA ALA A 183 -19.95 -2.71 22.69
C ALA A 183 -20.58 -3.62 21.64
N PRO A 184 -20.21 -3.50 20.34
CA PRO A 184 -20.86 -4.27 19.30
C PRO A 184 -20.91 -5.71 19.75
N ARG A 185 -22.12 -6.28 19.85
CA ARG A 185 -22.25 -7.74 19.97
C ARG A 185 -21.36 -8.30 18.86
N PRO A 186 -20.34 -9.12 19.18
CA PRO A 186 -19.44 -9.60 18.15
C PRO A 186 -20.30 -10.25 17.07
N PRO A 187 -20.15 -9.84 15.80
CA PRO A 187 -20.91 -10.45 14.73
C PRO A 187 -20.66 -11.94 14.79
N SER A 188 -21.73 -12.70 14.99
CA SER A 188 -21.71 -14.15 14.86
C SER A 188 -21.59 -14.43 13.37
N ALA A 189 -20.38 -14.43 12.84
CA ALA A 189 -20.11 -14.78 11.45
C ALA A 189 -18.71 -15.40 11.32
N SER A 190 -18.71 -16.73 11.13
CA SER A 190 -17.81 -17.48 10.27
C SER A 190 -16.37 -16.96 10.13
N SER A 191 -15.42 -17.60 10.81
CA SER A 191 -14.00 -17.65 10.41
C SER A 191 -13.33 -16.31 10.06
N ALA A 192 -13.75 -15.20 10.67
CA ALA A 192 -13.16 -13.90 10.44
C ALA A 192 -11.91 -13.73 11.33
N LEU A 193 -10.73 -13.62 10.71
CA LEU A 193 -9.48 -13.22 11.39
C LEU A 193 -9.70 -11.99 12.29
N LEU A 194 -9.10 -11.98 13.47
CA LEU A 194 -9.19 -10.86 14.41
C LEU A 194 -8.52 -9.61 13.80
N PRO A 195 -8.89 -8.38 14.23
CA PRO A 195 -8.11 -7.19 13.91
C PRO A 195 -6.67 -7.31 14.42
N GLY A 196 -5.73 -6.80 13.64
CA GLY A 196 -4.30 -6.87 13.93
C GLY A 196 -3.45 -7.02 12.68
N LEU A 197 -2.14 -7.08 12.90
CA LEU A 197 -1.15 -7.37 11.87
C LEU A 197 -0.77 -8.85 11.95
N TYR A 198 -0.94 -9.56 10.85
CA TYR A 198 -0.45 -10.91 10.66
C TYR A 198 0.72 -10.91 9.69
N VAL A 199 1.70 -11.77 9.98
CA VAL A 199 2.89 -11.93 9.15
C VAL A 199 3.12 -13.40 8.86
N GLN A 200 3.51 -13.71 7.63
CA GLN A 200 4.02 -15.01 7.22
C GLN A 200 5.36 -14.82 6.55
N VAL A 201 6.41 -15.38 7.12
CA VAL A 201 7.75 -15.31 6.53
C VAL A 201 7.91 -16.44 5.52
N ILE A 202 8.24 -16.08 4.28
CA ILE A 202 8.50 -17.04 3.20
C ILE A 202 10.00 -17.36 3.17
N ASP A 203 10.84 -16.33 3.19
CA ASP A 203 12.30 -16.42 3.16
C ASP A 203 12.91 -15.25 3.94
N GLY A 204 14.16 -15.39 4.37
CA GLY A 204 14.94 -14.42 5.12
C GLY A 204 14.46 -14.23 6.56
N LEU A 205 15.20 -13.40 7.29
CA LEU A 205 14.84 -12.97 8.63
C LEU A 205 14.16 -11.62 8.55
N ILE A 206 13.03 -11.48 9.25
CA ILE A 206 12.37 -10.19 9.45
C ILE A 206 12.37 -9.85 10.93
N ASN A 207 12.34 -8.56 11.25
CA ASN A 207 12.18 -8.08 12.61
C ASN A 207 10.94 -7.19 12.69
N MET A 208 10.04 -7.48 13.62
CA MET A 208 8.84 -6.69 13.85
C MET A 208 8.94 -6.00 15.20
N SER A 209 8.70 -4.69 15.24
CA SER A 209 8.79 -3.89 16.45
C SER A 209 7.61 -2.93 16.60
N ASN A 210 7.18 -2.73 17.84
CA ASN A 210 6.20 -1.72 18.21
C ASN A 210 6.51 -1.19 19.63
N LYS A 211 5.62 -0.39 20.22
CA LYS A 211 5.83 0.15 21.57
C LYS A 211 5.83 -0.90 22.67
N GLY A 212 5.22 -2.07 22.43
CA GLY A 212 5.18 -3.19 23.36
C GLY A 212 6.45 -4.04 23.35
N GLY A 213 7.21 -4.03 22.26
CA GLY A 213 8.48 -4.77 22.14
C GLY A 213 8.83 -5.11 20.69
N SER A 214 9.79 -6.01 20.53
CA SER A 214 10.27 -6.48 19.23
C SER A 214 10.37 -8.00 19.20
N GLN A 215 10.11 -8.60 18.04
CA GLN A 215 10.27 -10.04 17.80
C GLN A 215 10.81 -10.28 16.39
N SER A 216 11.82 -11.14 16.27
CA SER A 216 12.33 -11.61 14.99
C SER A 216 11.62 -12.89 14.56
N TYR A 217 11.40 -13.05 13.26
CA TYR A 217 10.78 -14.24 12.67
C TYR A 217 11.66 -14.84 11.58
N SER A 218 11.80 -16.16 11.62
CA SER A 218 12.53 -16.97 10.63
C SER A 218 11.58 -17.52 9.55
N PRO A 219 12.11 -18.02 8.42
CA PRO A 219 11.29 -18.61 7.36
C PRO A 219 10.34 -19.69 7.87
N GLY A 220 9.10 -19.69 7.36
CA GLY A 220 8.04 -20.62 7.76
C GLY A 220 7.34 -20.27 9.07
N GLN A 221 7.79 -19.25 9.80
CA GLN A 221 7.11 -18.78 11.01
C GLN A 221 5.99 -17.79 10.69
N PHE A 222 5.01 -17.76 11.58
CA PHE A 222 3.89 -16.84 11.53
C PHE A 222 3.96 -15.89 12.72
N GLY A 223 3.62 -14.62 12.48
CA GLY A 223 3.57 -13.58 13.48
C GLY A 223 2.17 -12.99 13.61
N TYR A 224 1.84 -12.52 14.80
CA TYR A 224 0.63 -11.76 15.05
C TYR A 224 0.89 -10.63 16.04
N THR A 225 0.31 -9.47 15.76
CA THR A 225 0.31 -8.30 16.63
C THR A 225 -1.10 -7.74 16.70
N PRO A 226 -1.82 -7.90 17.82
CA PRO A 226 -3.21 -7.46 17.94
C PRO A 226 -3.33 -5.93 17.94
N ASN A 227 -2.36 -5.23 18.51
CA ASN A 227 -2.30 -3.77 18.55
C ASN A 227 -0.86 -3.31 18.79
N PHE A 228 -0.64 -2.00 18.69
CA PHE A 228 0.68 -1.38 18.81
C PHE A 228 1.29 -1.34 20.22
N ALA A 229 0.50 -1.65 21.25
CA ALA A 229 0.93 -1.63 22.65
C ALA A 229 1.32 -3.03 23.17
N GLN A 230 0.86 -4.10 22.52
CA GLN A 230 1.21 -5.47 22.85
C GLN A 230 2.37 -5.96 21.98
N PRO A 231 3.37 -6.65 22.55
CA PRO A 231 4.52 -7.10 21.78
C PRO A 231 4.12 -8.08 20.67
N PRO A 232 4.83 -8.08 19.53
CA PRO A 232 4.74 -9.11 18.51
C PRO A 232 4.86 -10.53 19.08
N ALA A 233 3.93 -11.41 18.71
CA ALA A 233 3.90 -12.80 19.15
C ALA A 233 4.04 -13.77 17.96
N MET A 234 4.53 -14.98 18.22
CA MET A 234 4.60 -16.06 17.24
C MET A 234 3.32 -16.90 17.25
N LEU A 235 2.87 -17.29 16.06
CA LEU A 235 1.76 -18.22 15.86
C LEU A 235 2.29 -19.60 15.45
N PRO A 236 1.88 -20.69 16.15
CA PRO A 236 2.35 -22.04 15.82
C PRO A 236 1.83 -22.61 14.49
N LYS A 237 0.69 -22.13 14.01
CA LYS A 237 0.05 -22.59 12.76
C LYS A 237 -0.53 -21.42 11.99
N ASN A 238 -0.66 -21.60 10.67
CA ASN A 238 -1.33 -20.63 9.81
C ASN A 238 -2.79 -20.44 10.27
N PRO A 239 -3.23 -19.23 10.64
CA PRO A 239 -4.60 -18.96 11.07
C PRO A 239 -5.61 -18.88 9.90
N GLY A 240 -5.24 -19.36 8.71
CA GLY A 240 -6.06 -19.27 7.50
C GLY A 240 -5.75 -18.05 6.64
N LEU A 241 -4.52 -17.52 6.72
CA LEU A 241 -4.01 -16.50 5.80
C LEU A 241 -3.95 -17.10 4.40
N GLN A 242 -4.73 -16.54 3.48
CA GLN A 242 -4.76 -16.92 2.07
C GLN A 242 -4.30 -15.72 1.24
N PHE A 243 -3.16 -15.89 0.56
CA PHE A 243 -2.71 -14.98 -0.49
C PHE A 243 -2.66 -15.77 -1.80
N THR A 244 -3.81 -15.94 -2.42
CA THR A 244 -3.92 -16.70 -3.67
C THR A 244 -3.84 -15.74 -4.84
N LEU A 245 -2.68 -15.71 -5.48
CA LEU A 245 -2.47 -14.91 -6.67
C LEU A 245 -3.26 -15.48 -7.87
N PRO A 246 -3.85 -14.62 -8.72
CA PRO A 246 -4.41 -15.06 -10.00
C PRO A 246 -3.35 -15.75 -10.87
N ALA A 247 -3.76 -16.69 -11.71
CA ALA A 247 -2.84 -17.46 -12.57
C ALA A 247 -1.96 -16.55 -13.46
N THR A 248 -2.44 -15.37 -13.85
CA THR A 248 -1.68 -14.39 -14.62
C THR A 248 -0.43 -13.88 -13.89
N PHE A 249 -0.40 -13.88 -12.56
CA PHE A 249 0.74 -13.45 -11.74
C PHE A 249 1.81 -14.54 -11.56
N SER A 250 1.46 -15.81 -11.88
CA SER A 250 2.34 -16.97 -11.73
C SER A 250 3.17 -17.28 -12.98
N ILE A 251 2.97 -16.54 -14.08
CA ILE A 251 3.73 -16.73 -15.31
C ILE A 251 5.00 -15.88 -15.21
N PRO A 252 6.21 -16.46 -15.07
CA PRO A 252 7.43 -15.68 -15.22
C PRO A 252 7.44 -15.11 -16.64
N THR A 253 7.60 -13.80 -16.77
CA THR A 253 7.87 -13.14 -18.05
C THR A 253 9.26 -13.59 -18.53
N THR A 254 9.32 -14.76 -19.18
CA THR A 254 10.48 -15.19 -19.94
C THR A 254 10.51 -14.41 -21.25
N GLY A 255 11.14 -13.24 -21.22
CA GLY A 255 11.58 -12.57 -22.42
C GLY A 255 12.74 -13.35 -23.06
N GLY A 256 12.50 -13.87 -24.27
CA GLY A 256 13.55 -14.08 -25.27
C GLY A 256 14.14 -15.50 -25.39
N SER A 257 13.57 -16.32 -26.27
CA SER A 257 14.26 -16.80 -27.50
C SER A 257 13.50 -17.97 -28.09
N ALA A 258 13.10 -17.80 -29.36
CA ALA A 258 12.73 -18.91 -30.21
C ALA A 258 13.91 -19.89 -30.29
N SER A 259 13.68 -21.12 -29.86
CA SER A 259 14.54 -22.26 -30.15
C SER A 259 13.65 -23.38 -30.66
N ASN A 260 13.61 -23.42 -31.98
CA ASN A 260 13.08 -24.51 -32.77
C ASN A 260 13.99 -25.73 -32.52
N SER A 261 13.50 -26.75 -31.83
CA SER A 261 14.15 -28.07 -31.79
C SER A 261 13.11 -29.12 -31.41
N GLY A 262 12.58 -29.75 -32.46
CA GLY A 262 11.65 -30.86 -32.35
C GLY A 262 12.28 -32.06 -31.64
N ALA A 263 11.55 -32.57 -30.67
CA ALA A 263 11.73 -33.92 -30.16
C ALA A 263 10.61 -34.80 -30.77
N LYS A 264 11.05 -35.70 -31.64
CA LYS A 264 10.30 -36.79 -32.25
C LYS A 264 9.58 -37.61 -31.18
N ASN A 265 8.32 -38.00 -31.45
CA ASN A 265 7.97 -39.40 -31.36
C ASN A 265 6.71 -39.76 -32.15
N ASN A 266 6.88 -40.84 -32.93
CA ASN A 266 5.92 -41.73 -33.59
C ASN A 266 5.04 -41.20 -34.73
N ALA A 267 5.56 -41.47 -35.93
CA ALA A 267 4.88 -42.04 -37.09
C ALA A 267 3.42 -42.48 -36.86
N VAL A 268 2.50 -41.90 -37.63
CA VAL A 268 1.65 -42.64 -38.57
C VAL A 268 1.31 -41.72 -39.77
N ASP A 269 1.49 -42.27 -40.96
CA ASP A 269 1.18 -41.76 -42.30
C ASP A 269 -0.28 -42.08 -42.65
N CYS A 270 -1.01 -41.13 -43.27
CA CYS A 270 -2.32 -41.35 -43.91
C CYS A 270 -2.54 -40.33 -45.05
N GLU A 271 -1.94 -40.66 -46.19
CA GLU A 271 -2.30 -40.47 -47.60
C GLU A 271 -3.31 -39.41 -48.13
N VAL A 272 -3.00 -39.00 -49.37
CA VAL A 272 -3.68 -38.08 -50.27
C VAL A 272 -4.85 -38.77 -51.00
N ARG A 273 -6.01 -38.12 -51.02
CA ARG A 273 -7.04 -38.22 -52.06
C ARG A 273 -7.69 -36.87 -52.29
#